data_AF-A0A3L6J745-F1
#
_entry.id   AF-A0A3L6J745-F1
#
_cell.length_a   1.000
_cell.length_b   1.000
_cell.length_c   1.000
_cell.angle_alpha   90.00
_cell.angle_beta   90.00
_cell.angle_gamma   90.00
#
_symmetry.space_group_name_H-M   'P 1'
#
loop_
_entity.id
_entity.type
_entity.pdbx_description
1 polymer ?
#
loop_
_entity_poly.entity_id
_entity_poly.type
_entity_poly.pdbx_seq_one_letter_code
_entity_poly.pdbx_strand_id
1 'polypeptide(L)'
;MVRVRTTAFILSIVLVAAGLAVIGLSALQSVRSAPTLSVEGCHLIEAEGDSAIVRALSFRCNITIAWGTQLGLGVYKLNITNIDVERTIIDSDAQILLIRVGSSSKTVEVRTTAASAIVRTHATISDSSLTFYVLGDSQGYQGGVYEVVAAANEERPDFVFHCGDMTPFGQDNQYVSFMRALDNLTLPIFLTPGNHDIRMGGASRYMDQFGPPTYAFDAGPAHITVLDTSQDNVSEEAIAWLEHDLSESVADWKLVFTHIPPFDPRPSGDHGLANATTARRLMDIFERSGVDIVFAGHIHIFNQSVRNSVRYVITGGSGADLYSADQGATYHYVNVTLSGLDAAIEPVSLQPPVIERDHVVIRGFGEAVVLSVEDLKEMQAVTGLSSFQNQYGNWRGQGVYSGVKVSDLLELVDGMTTDDLLRVSAFDGFEQRFSFWNVYPNESWHILQGDMILAFQFNDTIVPAWSEGLRLVMLAPDGAYSNDDCMTTSAPGLGYNAYPSAGAQWVRNVVLIEVVHR
;
A
#
# COMPACT_ATOMS: atom_id res chain seq x y z
N MET A 1 -56.19 8.05 -85.85
CA MET A 1 -55.56 6.72 -85.76
C MET A 1 -54.23 6.87 -85.03
N VAL A 2 -54.19 6.43 -83.76
CA VAL A 2 -53.03 5.86 -83.04
C VAL A 2 -51.72 6.69 -82.90
N ARG A 3 -51.46 7.10 -81.64
CA ARG A 3 -50.16 7.16 -80.89
C ARG A 3 -49.17 8.32 -81.24
N VAL A 4 -48.38 8.91 -80.34
CA VAL A 4 -47.84 8.56 -78.99
C VAL A 4 -47.70 9.83 -78.13
N ARG A 5 -47.79 9.66 -76.81
CA ARG A 5 -47.71 10.65 -75.72
C ARG A 5 -46.32 11.27 -75.48
N THR A 6 -46.41 12.57 -75.20
CA THR A 6 -45.65 13.49 -74.33
C THR A 6 -44.80 12.93 -73.18
N THR A 7 -43.66 13.59 -72.92
CA THR A 7 -43.45 14.31 -71.65
C THR A 7 -42.46 15.46 -71.85
N ALA A 8 -42.82 16.65 -71.41
CA ALA A 8 -42.08 17.90 -71.51
C ALA A 8 -41.60 18.31 -70.11
N PHE A 9 -40.39 18.87 -70.02
CA PHE A 9 -39.93 19.60 -68.83
C PHE A 9 -39.60 21.04 -69.21
N ILE A 10 -40.18 21.95 -68.44
CA ILE A 10 -40.21 23.40 -68.64
C ILE A 10 -38.93 24.02 -68.08
N LEU A 11 -38.42 25.02 -68.80
CA LEU A 11 -37.25 25.83 -68.47
C LEU A 11 -37.68 27.25 -68.03
N SER A 12 -36.89 27.86 -67.13
CA SER A 12 -36.73 29.30 -66.85
C SER A 12 -37.71 29.88 -65.78
N ILE A 13 -37.36 30.76 -64.80
CA ILE A 13 -36.51 31.98 -64.78
C ILE A 13 -36.09 32.38 -63.33
N VAL A 14 -34.79 32.67 -63.14
CA VAL A 14 -34.05 33.81 -62.49
C VAL A 14 -34.59 34.56 -61.23
N LEU A 15 -33.77 34.70 -60.16
CA LEU A 15 -33.16 35.99 -59.70
C LEU A 15 -32.13 35.85 -58.54
N VAL A 16 -31.22 36.83 -58.50
CA VAL A 16 -29.90 36.90 -57.84
C VAL A 16 -29.94 37.59 -56.46
N ALA A 17 -29.10 37.16 -55.50
CA ALA A 17 -28.49 38.05 -54.49
C ALA A 17 -27.23 37.44 -53.85
N ALA A 18 -26.13 38.20 -53.85
CA ALA A 18 -24.84 37.89 -53.25
C ALA A 18 -24.82 38.12 -51.73
N GLY A 19 -24.05 37.35 -50.97
CA GLY A 19 -23.83 37.58 -49.54
C GLY A 19 -22.74 36.71 -48.93
N LEU A 20 -21.61 37.35 -48.62
CA LEU A 20 -20.55 36.98 -47.66
C LEU A 20 -20.28 35.48 -47.39
N ALA A 21 -19.24 34.93 -48.02
CA ALA A 21 -18.50 33.84 -47.41
C ALA A 21 -17.61 34.44 -46.30
N VAL A 22 -18.10 34.38 -45.06
CA VAL A 22 -17.28 34.57 -43.86
C VAL A 22 -16.21 33.48 -43.89
N ILE A 23 -14.96 33.87 -44.10
CA ILE A 23 -13.81 33.01 -43.82
C ILE A 23 -13.80 32.84 -42.30
N GLY A 24 -14.47 31.80 -41.82
CA GLY A 24 -14.19 31.28 -40.51
C GLY A 24 -12.77 30.74 -40.52
N LEU A 25 -11.80 31.53 -40.03
CA LEU A 25 -10.63 30.93 -39.41
C LEU A 25 -11.14 30.20 -38.18
N SER A 26 -11.63 28.97 -38.36
CA SER A 26 -11.50 27.99 -37.30
C SER A 26 -10.00 27.78 -37.14
N ALA A 27 -9.43 28.36 -36.09
CA ALA A 27 -8.20 27.85 -35.55
C ALA A 27 -8.49 26.39 -35.18
N LEU A 28 -8.21 25.47 -36.10
CA LEU A 28 -7.93 24.09 -35.77
C LEU A 28 -6.69 24.16 -34.87
N GLN A 29 -6.90 24.37 -33.57
CA GLN A 29 -5.97 23.85 -32.58
C GLN A 29 -5.97 22.35 -32.84
N SER A 30 -4.97 21.87 -33.58
CA SER A 30 -4.71 20.45 -33.67
C SER A 30 -4.55 19.97 -32.23
N VAL A 31 -5.52 19.20 -31.74
CA VAL A 31 -5.40 18.53 -30.45
C VAL A 31 -4.17 17.63 -30.59
N ARG A 32 -3.06 18.06 -29.99
CA ARG A 32 -1.83 17.28 -29.96
C ARG A 32 -2.14 16.03 -29.14
N SER A 33 -2.01 14.85 -29.74
CA SER A 33 -2.11 13.62 -28.97
C SER A 33 -0.91 13.53 -28.03
N ALA A 34 -1.15 13.14 -26.78
CA ALA A 34 -0.09 12.89 -25.80
C ALA A 34 0.91 11.86 -26.36
N PRO A 35 2.22 11.99 -26.08
CA PRO A 35 3.19 10.98 -26.47
C PRO A 35 2.91 9.65 -25.80
N THR A 36 3.37 8.57 -26.42
CA THR A 36 3.43 7.26 -25.78
C THR A 36 4.71 7.16 -24.95
N LEU A 37 4.62 6.54 -23.79
CA LEU A 37 5.75 6.27 -22.91
C LEU A 37 6.04 4.78 -22.85
N SER A 38 7.32 4.42 -22.85
CA SER A 38 7.78 3.10 -22.43
C SER A 38 8.89 3.25 -21.40
N VAL A 39 8.85 2.41 -20.37
CA VAL A 39 9.73 2.49 -19.21
C VAL A 39 10.43 1.15 -18.98
N GLU A 40 11.69 1.21 -18.57
CA GLU A 40 12.51 0.06 -18.18
C GLU A 40 13.28 0.43 -16.90
N GLY A 41 13.36 -0.50 -15.94
CA GLY A 41 13.93 -0.23 -14.62
C GLY A 41 13.14 0.79 -13.78
N CYS A 42 11.91 1.11 -14.20
CA CYS A 42 11.01 2.03 -13.54
C CYS A 42 9.54 1.71 -13.84
N HIS A 43 8.64 2.34 -13.09
CA HIS A 43 7.19 2.19 -13.21
C HIS A 43 6.54 3.53 -13.56
N LEU A 44 5.64 3.52 -14.54
CA LEU A 44 4.84 4.69 -14.90
C LEU A 44 3.63 4.78 -13.97
N ILE A 45 3.66 5.75 -13.06
CA ILE A 45 2.57 6.00 -12.09
C ILE A 45 1.40 6.69 -12.80
N GLU A 46 1.72 7.76 -13.53
CA GLU A 46 0.72 8.63 -14.15
C GLU A 46 1.30 9.26 -15.40
N ALA A 47 0.47 9.39 -16.44
CA ALA A 47 0.78 10.14 -17.66
C ALA A 47 -0.44 10.93 -18.09
N GLU A 48 -0.33 12.26 -18.01
CA GLU A 48 -1.41 13.18 -18.37
C GLU A 48 -0.89 14.27 -19.29
N GLY A 49 -1.46 14.35 -20.50
CA GLY A 49 -1.13 15.37 -21.49
C GLY A 49 0.37 15.42 -21.81
N ASP A 50 1.03 16.49 -21.39
CA ASP A 50 2.46 16.77 -21.60
C ASP A 50 3.31 16.49 -20.34
N SER A 51 2.83 15.66 -19.41
CA SER A 51 3.58 15.29 -18.20
C SER A 51 3.40 13.84 -17.79
N ALA A 52 4.40 13.31 -17.08
CA ALA A 52 4.30 12.01 -16.42
C ALA A 52 5.10 11.94 -15.12
N ILE A 53 4.65 11.05 -14.24
CA ILE A 53 5.32 10.66 -13.01
C ILE A 53 5.83 9.23 -13.19
N VAL A 54 7.13 9.04 -13.00
CA VAL A 54 7.80 7.75 -13.12
C VAL A 54 8.52 7.46 -11.80
N ARG A 55 8.28 6.27 -11.23
CA ARG A 55 8.96 5.78 -10.04
C ARG A 55 10.11 4.88 -10.43
N ALA A 56 11.32 5.16 -9.96
CA ALA A 56 12.46 4.27 -10.16
C ALA A 56 12.28 2.96 -9.39
N LEU A 57 12.49 1.82 -10.07
CA LEU A 57 12.53 0.46 -9.49
C LEU A 57 13.96 -0.10 -9.45
N SER A 58 14.92 0.71 -9.86
CA SER A 58 16.35 0.39 -9.90
C SER A 58 17.14 1.68 -9.89
N PHE A 59 18.46 1.58 -9.82
CA PHE A 59 19.36 2.72 -9.99
C PHE A 59 19.55 3.15 -11.45
N ARG A 60 18.91 2.44 -12.40
CA ARG A 60 18.95 2.73 -13.83
C ARG A 60 17.56 2.70 -14.47
N CYS A 61 17.00 3.87 -14.73
CA CYS A 61 15.69 3.98 -15.37
C CYS A 61 15.85 4.51 -16.79
N ASN A 62 15.30 3.79 -17.77
CA ASN A 62 15.19 4.28 -19.15
C ASN A 62 13.74 4.65 -19.43
N ILE A 63 13.51 5.89 -19.86
CA ILE A 63 12.19 6.43 -20.18
C ILE A 63 12.23 6.87 -21.64
N THR A 64 11.51 6.16 -22.51
CA THR A 64 11.35 6.55 -23.92
C THR A 64 10.04 7.30 -24.08
N ILE A 65 10.13 8.52 -24.59
CA ILE A 65 8.99 9.35 -24.97
C ILE A 65 8.90 9.37 -26.49
N ALA A 66 7.76 9.00 -27.06
CA ALA A 66 7.54 8.97 -28.51
C ALA A 66 6.29 9.77 -28.91
N TRP A 67 6.46 10.75 -29.78
CA TRP A 67 5.39 11.64 -30.29
C TRP A 67 4.83 11.20 -31.65
N GLY A 68 5.33 10.10 -32.22
CA GLY A 68 4.93 9.61 -33.55
C GLY A 68 5.36 10.51 -34.71
N THR A 69 4.64 10.47 -35.83
CA THR A 69 4.94 11.23 -37.05
C THR A 69 4.44 12.69 -37.03
N GLN A 70 3.94 13.16 -35.89
CA GLN A 70 3.29 14.47 -35.79
C GLN A 70 4.32 15.60 -35.72
N LEU A 71 4.10 16.64 -36.52
CA LEU A 71 4.80 17.92 -36.43
C LEU A 71 4.21 18.72 -35.26
N GLY A 72 4.96 18.82 -34.17
CA GLY A 72 4.54 19.54 -32.95
C GLY A 72 5.41 19.15 -31.77
N LEU A 73 6.64 19.66 -31.76
CA LEU A 73 7.72 19.33 -30.82
C LEU A 73 7.60 20.22 -29.58
N GLY A 74 6.67 19.88 -28.69
CA GLY A 74 6.44 20.56 -27.42
C GLY A 74 7.21 19.93 -26.27
N VAL A 75 7.38 20.74 -25.22
CA VAL A 75 8.03 20.38 -23.94
C VAL A 75 7.26 19.24 -23.27
N TYR A 76 7.97 18.29 -22.69
CA TYR A 76 7.36 17.24 -21.87
C TYR A 76 8.00 17.21 -20.49
N LYS A 77 7.18 17.17 -19.44
CA LYS A 77 7.64 17.20 -18.05
C LYS A 77 7.67 15.80 -17.46
N LEU A 78 8.85 15.34 -17.06
CA LEU A 78 9.01 14.08 -16.35
C LEU A 78 9.36 14.36 -14.89
N ASN A 79 8.54 13.87 -13.97
CA ASN A 79 8.87 13.78 -12.56
C ASN A 79 9.38 12.37 -12.25
N ILE A 80 10.69 12.23 -12.02
CA ILE A 80 11.31 10.95 -11.70
C ILE A 80 11.47 10.88 -10.19
N THR A 81 10.80 9.92 -9.55
CA THR A 81 10.75 9.73 -8.09
C THR A 81 11.52 8.48 -7.67
N ASN A 82 11.73 8.34 -6.35
CA ASN A 82 12.45 7.22 -5.73
C ASN A 82 13.93 7.16 -6.14
N ILE A 83 14.61 8.31 -6.15
CA ILE A 83 16.03 8.43 -6.51
C ILE A 83 16.80 9.15 -5.42
N ASP A 84 18.12 8.89 -5.34
CA ASP A 84 19.02 9.71 -4.55
C ASP A 84 19.33 10.99 -5.35
N VAL A 85 18.79 12.14 -4.90
CA VAL A 85 18.93 13.39 -5.65
C VAL A 85 20.37 13.90 -5.74
N GLU A 86 21.25 13.47 -4.85
CA GLU A 86 22.67 13.85 -4.87
C GLU A 86 23.47 12.96 -5.82
N ARG A 87 23.23 11.64 -5.79
CA ARG A 87 24.02 10.66 -6.54
C ARG A 87 23.47 10.33 -7.93
N THR A 88 22.18 10.60 -8.19
CA THR A 88 21.54 10.29 -9.48
C THR A 88 21.78 11.40 -10.51
N ILE A 89 22.36 11.00 -11.63
CA ILE A 89 22.50 11.81 -12.85
C ILE A 89 21.31 11.49 -13.76
N ILE A 90 20.79 12.53 -14.42
CA ILE A 90 19.78 12.40 -15.48
C ILE A 90 20.41 12.88 -16.77
N ASP A 91 20.42 12.02 -17.79
CA ASP A 91 20.85 12.35 -19.15
C ASP A 91 19.76 12.08 -20.17
N SER A 92 19.95 12.60 -21.38
CA SER A 92 19.05 12.37 -22.49
C SER A 92 19.76 12.58 -23.83
N ASP A 93 19.21 11.97 -24.88
CA ASP A 93 19.54 12.31 -26.28
C ASP A 93 18.81 13.58 -26.77
N ALA A 94 17.94 14.16 -25.94
CA ALA A 94 17.27 15.43 -26.13
C ALA A 94 17.82 16.51 -25.19
N GLN A 95 17.45 17.78 -25.44
CA GLN A 95 17.76 18.84 -24.49
C GLN A 95 16.89 18.65 -23.25
N ILE A 96 17.52 18.63 -22.07
CA ILE A 96 16.83 18.58 -20.79
C ILE A 96 17.09 19.83 -19.96
N LEU A 97 16.10 20.25 -19.19
CA LEU A 97 16.21 21.30 -18.19
C LEU A 97 15.68 20.76 -16.85
N LEU A 98 16.54 20.71 -15.83
CA LEU A 98 16.11 20.42 -14.47
C LEU A 98 15.30 21.60 -13.93
N ILE A 99 14.04 21.36 -13.60
CA ILE A 99 13.11 22.43 -13.15
C ILE A 99 12.80 22.35 -11.66
N ARG A 100 12.90 21.16 -11.05
CA ARG A 100 12.66 20.97 -9.61
C ARG A 100 13.48 19.81 -9.07
N VAL A 101 13.94 19.95 -7.83
CA VAL A 101 14.49 18.88 -7.01
C VAL A 101 13.62 18.77 -5.75
N GLY A 102 13.05 17.60 -5.51
CA GLY A 102 12.38 17.24 -4.24
C GLY A 102 13.32 16.47 -3.31
N SER A 103 12.79 15.85 -2.27
CA SER A 103 13.59 15.05 -1.31
C SER A 103 14.26 13.85 -2.01
N SER A 104 13.48 13.09 -2.79
CA SER A 104 13.90 11.90 -3.54
C SER A 104 13.38 11.91 -4.98
N SER A 105 13.28 13.11 -5.57
CA SER A 105 12.76 13.28 -6.93
C SER A 105 13.43 14.41 -7.69
N LYS A 106 13.48 14.27 -9.01
CA LYS A 106 13.90 15.33 -9.94
C LYS A 106 12.86 15.47 -11.02
N THR A 107 12.42 16.70 -11.27
CA THR A 107 11.54 17.01 -12.39
C THR A 107 12.34 17.67 -13.50
N VAL A 108 12.30 17.10 -14.71
CA VAL A 108 12.99 17.59 -15.90
C VAL A 108 11.98 17.96 -17.00
N GLU A 109 12.26 19.05 -17.71
CA GLU A 109 11.64 19.36 -18.98
C GLU A 109 12.48 18.77 -20.11
N VAL A 110 11.88 17.91 -20.91
CA VAL A 110 12.46 17.33 -22.12
C VAL A 110 12.03 18.15 -23.32
N ARG A 111 13.00 18.60 -24.10
CA ARG A 111 12.82 19.40 -25.31
C ARG A 111 13.57 18.73 -26.44
N THR A 112 12.82 18.24 -27.41
CA THR A 112 13.38 17.55 -28.57
C THR A 112 12.80 18.10 -29.85
N THR A 113 13.53 18.01 -30.96
CA THR A 113 12.99 18.15 -32.31
C THR A 113 12.85 16.81 -33.04
N ALA A 114 13.26 15.72 -32.41
CA ALA A 114 13.09 14.37 -32.91
C ALA A 114 11.71 13.81 -32.55
N ALA A 115 11.28 12.77 -33.28
CA ALA A 115 10.03 12.06 -33.02
C ALA A 115 10.01 11.28 -31.70
N SER A 116 11.18 11.11 -31.07
CA SER A 116 11.37 10.46 -29.79
C SER A 116 12.50 11.11 -28.99
N ALA A 117 12.51 10.85 -27.69
CA ALA A 117 13.61 11.16 -26.78
C ALA A 117 13.72 10.03 -25.75
N ILE A 118 14.94 9.71 -25.36
CA ILE A 118 15.24 8.78 -24.28
C ILE A 118 15.83 9.59 -23.14
N VAL A 119 15.23 9.48 -21.97
CA VAL A 119 15.75 10.02 -20.71
C VAL A 119 16.24 8.86 -19.86
N ARG A 120 17.44 8.97 -19.31
CA ARG A 120 18.06 7.94 -18.49
C ARG A 120 18.40 8.48 -17.12
N THR A 121 18.27 7.61 -16.12
CA THR A 121 18.85 7.86 -14.79
C THR A 121 19.97 6.87 -14.54
N HIS A 122 21.02 7.33 -13.89
CA HIS A 122 22.10 6.48 -13.39
C HIS A 122 22.58 7.02 -12.05
N ALA A 123 22.60 6.19 -11.01
CA ALA A 123 23.19 6.55 -9.71
C ALA A 123 24.64 6.09 -9.63
N THR A 124 25.47 6.87 -8.92
CA THR A 124 26.84 6.47 -8.59
C THR A 124 26.83 5.62 -7.33
N ILE A 125 27.07 4.31 -7.47
CA ILE A 125 27.25 3.34 -6.38
C ILE A 125 28.63 2.72 -6.52
N SER A 126 29.25 2.35 -5.40
CA SER A 126 30.53 1.63 -5.42
C SER A 126 30.35 0.23 -6.02
N ASP A 127 31.19 -0.12 -6.98
CA ASP A 127 31.21 -1.47 -7.57
C ASP A 127 31.77 -2.53 -6.61
N SER A 128 32.33 -2.13 -5.46
CA SER A 128 33.02 -3.03 -4.52
C SER A 128 32.39 -3.11 -3.13
N SER A 129 31.38 -2.28 -2.87
CA SER A 129 30.70 -2.21 -1.58
C SER A 129 29.26 -1.73 -1.73
N LEU A 130 28.38 -2.23 -0.89
CA LEU A 130 26.96 -1.81 -0.86
C LEU A 130 26.50 -1.75 0.59
N THR A 131 25.90 -0.65 1.00
CA THR A 131 25.29 -0.49 2.34
C THR A 131 23.81 -0.17 2.20
N PHE A 132 22.94 -0.89 2.88
CA PHE A 132 21.50 -0.67 2.79
C PHE A 132 20.79 -1.05 4.07
N TYR A 133 19.64 -0.43 4.32
CA TYR A 133 18.79 -0.72 5.47
C TYR A 133 17.64 -1.61 5.06
N VAL A 134 17.32 -2.63 5.86
CA VAL A 134 16.18 -3.51 5.65
C VAL A 134 15.25 -3.41 6.84
N LEU A 135 13.97 -3.20 6.58
CA LEU A 135 12.90 -3.17 7.58
C LEU A 135 11.69 -3.94 7.05
N GLY A 136 10.73 -4.25 7.92
CA GLY A 136 9.52 -4.99 7.54
C GLY A 136 8.46 -4.94 8.63
N ASP A 137 7.21 -5.20 8.26
CA ASP A 137 6.10 -5.35 9.20
C ASP A 137 5.87 -4.11 10.08
N SER A 138 5.78 -2.93 9.47
CA SER A 138 5.38 -1.69 10.16
C SER A 138 3.87 -1.67 10.45
N GLN A 139 3.07 -2.36 9.65
CA GLN A 139 1.62 -2.57 9.76
C GLN A 139 0.84 -1.32 10.25
N GLY A 140 1.13 -0.18 9.62
CA GLY A 140 0.43 1.08 9.89
C GLY A 140 1.06 1.96 10.98
N TYR A 141 1.92 1.41 11.84
CA TYR A 141 2.71 2.23 12.78
C TYR A 141 3.86 2.91 12.06
N GLN A 142 3.82 4.24 11.98
CA GLN A 142 4.82 5.01 11.24
C GLN A 142 6.04 5.43 12.09
N GLY A 143 6.02 5.26 13.41
CA GLY A 143 7.11 5.70 14.29
C GLY A 143 8.46 5.07 13.93
N GLY A 144 8.48 3.74 13.75
CA GLY A 144 9.70 3.03 13.31
C GLY A 144 10.14 3.44 11.90
N VAL A 145 9.20 3.70 10.99
CA VAL A 145 9.51 4.21 9.64
C VAL A 145 10.17 5.60 9.72
N TYR A 146 9.65 6.50 10.56
CA TYR A 146 10.25 7.82 10.77
C TYR A 146 11.67 7.74 11.35
N GLU A 147 11.90 6.84 12.31
CA GLU A 147 13.24 6.61 12.88
C GLU A 147 14.22 6.10 11.80
N VAL A 148 13.80 5.14 10.97
CA VAL A 148 14.64 4.63 9.87
C VAL A 148 14.90 5.70 8.82
N VAL A 149 13.90 6.52 8.47
CA VAL A 149 14.07 7.63 7.52
C VAL A 149 15.07 8.67 8.06
N ALA A 150 14.98 9.01 9.35
CA ALA A 150 15.92 9.91 9.99
C ALA A 150 17.36 9.35 9.96
N ALA A 151 17.54 8.09 10.38
CA ALA A 151 18.84 7.42 10.37
C ALA A 151 19.41 7.31 8.95
N ALA A 152 18.61 6.91 7.97
CA ALA A 152 19.05 6.78 6.58
C ALA A 152 19.45 8.13 5.97
N ASN A 153 18.76 9.22 6.30
CA ASN A 153 19.16 10.55 5.85
C ASN A 153 20.46 11.03 6.48
N GLU A 154 20.76 10.63 7.72
CA GLU A 154 22.00 10.98 8.42
C GLU A 154 23.19 10.14 7.97
N GLU A 155 23.01 8.81 7.94
CA GLU A 155 24.09 7.84 7.72
C GLU A 155 24.31 7.51 6.24
N ARG A 156 23.35 7.89 5.38
CA ARG A 156 23.42 7.83 3.91
C ARG A 156 23.79 6.44 3.34
N PRO A 157 23.07 5.35 3.72
CA PRO A 157 23.17 4.09 3.00
C PRO A 157 22.79 4.28 1.51
N ASP A 158 23.12 3.32 0.66
CA ASP A 158 22.82 3.37 -0.77
C ASP A 158 21.31 3.28 -1.06
N PHE A 159 20.56 2.55 -0.23
CA PHE A 159 19.09 2.49 -0.28
C PHE A 159 18.48 1.95 1.01
N VAL A 160 17.15 2.01 1.08
CA VAL A 160 16.31 1.33 2.09
C VAL A 160 15.45 0.27 1.41
N PHE A 161 15.18 -0.86 2.06
CA PHE A 161 14.28 -1.91 1.57
C PHE A 161 13.22 -2.27 2.60
N HIS A 162 11.93 -2.21 2.25
CA HIS A 162 10.84 -2.68 3.10
C HIS A 162 10.31 -4.07 2.66
N CYS A 163 10.43 -5.08 3.52
CA CYS A 163 10.02 -6.47 3.29
C CYS A 163 8.50 -6.71 3.46
N GLY A 164 7.65 -5.76 3.05
CA GLY A 164 6.20 -5.92 3.09
C GLY A 164 5.54 -5.70 4.46
N ASP A 165 4.21 -5.79 4.46
CA ASP A 165 3.30 -5.47 5.55
C ASP A 165 3.48 -4.02 6.05
N MET A 166 3.45 -3.08 5.10
CA MET A 166 3.50 -1.64 5.39
C MET A 166 2.16 -1.15 5.97
N THR A 167 1.08 -1.71 5.44
CA THR A 167 -0.30 -1.40 5.83
C THR A 167 -0.90 -2.61 6.54
N PRO A 168 -1.83 -2.42 7.49
CA PRO A 168 -2.50 -3.54 8.14
C PRO A 168 -3.62 -4.16 7.28
N PHE A 169 -4.17 -3.43 6.31
CA PHE A 169 -5.31 -3.90 5.50
C PHE A 169 -5.32 -3.42 4.04
N GLY A 170 -4.27 -2.79 3.52
CA GLY A 170 -4.21 -2.38 2.11
C GLY A 170 -5.15 -1.23 1.72
N GLN A 171 -5.59 -0.41 2.68
CA GLN A 171 -6.50 0.71 2.40
C GLN A 171 -5.74 1.95 1.88
N ASP A 172 -6.41 2.78 1.07
CA ASP A 172 -5.80 3.98 0.45
C ASP A 172 -5.20 4.94 1.49
N ASN A 173 -5.91 5.19 2.60
CA ASN A 173 -5.44 6.05 3.68
C ASN A 173 -4.18 5.49 4.38
N GLN A 174 -4.05 4.16 4.46
CA GLN A 174 -2.88 3.51 5.06
C GLN A 174 -1.65 3.65 4.18
N TYR A 175 -1.80 3.44 2.87
CA TYR A 175 -0.73 3.70 1.91
C TYR A 175 -0.33 5.18 1.90
N VAL A 176 -1.29 6.10 1.96
CA VAL A 176 -1.01 7.53 2.09
C VAL A 176 -0.24 7.84 3.39
N SER A 177 -0.60 7.21 4.50
CA SER A 177 0.13 7.36 5.77
C SER A 177 1.58 6.88 5.65
N PHE A 178 1.79 5.72 5.06
CA PHE A 178 3.13 5.19 4.80
C PHE A 178 3.95 6.08 3.86
N MET A 179 3.36 6.55 2.75
CA MET A 179 4.04 7.48 1.84
C MET A 179 4.43 8.80 2.53
N ARG A 180 3.56 9.34 3.40
CA ARG A 180 3.89 10.53 4.21
C ARG A 180 5.08 10.29 5.13
N ALA A 181 5.21 9.08 5.69
CA ALA A 181 6.37 8.73 6.49
C ALA A 181 7.67 8.77 5.67
N LEU A 182 7.57 8.52 4.37
CA LEU A 182 8.68 8.55 3.42
C LEU A 182 8.93 9.93 2.78
N ASP A 183 8.07 10.94 2.96
CA ASP A 183 8.16 12.24 2.27
C ASP A 183 9.53 12.94 2.43
N ASN A 184 10.19 12.69 3.58
CA ASN A 184 11.50 13.26 3.91
C ASN A 184 12.67 12.35 3.55
N LEU A 185 12.44 11.12 3.07
CA LEU A 185 13.53 10.23 2.68
C LEU A 185 14.24 10.80 1.44
N THR A 186 15.56 10.93 1.54
CA THR A 186 16.44 11.49 0.50
C THR A 186 17.16 10.42 -0.35
N LEU A 187 16.79 9.16 -0.12
CA LEU A 187 17.36 7.97 -0.72
C LEU A 187 16.26 7.14 -1.40
N PRO A 188 16.60 6.28 -2.36
CA PRO A 188 15.65 5.33 -2.90
C PRO A 188 15.22 4.31 -1.84
N ILE A 189 13.94 3.95 -1.89
CA ILE A 189 13.36 2.84 -1.14
C ILE A 189 12.75 1.81 -2.10
N PHE A 190 13.15 0.55 -1.93
CA PHE A 190 12.61 -0.59 -2.65
C PHE A 190 11.69 -1.40 -1.75
N LEU A 191 10.68 -2.02 -2.34
CA LEU A 191 9.55 -2.60 -1.60
C LEU A 191 9.13 -3.92 -2.23
N THR A 192 8.58 -4.80 -1.40
CA THR A 192 7.72 -5.93 -1.80
C THR A 192 6.43 -5.83 -0.98
N PRO A 193 5.25 -6.21 -1.51
CA PRO A 193 4.04 -6.23 -0.69
C PRO A 193 4.05 -7.42 0.28
N GLY A 194 3.40 -7.25 1.42
CA GLY A 194 3.06 -8.36 2.32
C GLY A 194 1.59 -8.77 2.23
N ASN A 195 1.22 -9.81 2.99
CA ASN A 195 -0.14 -10.34 2.95
C ASN A 195 -1.18 -9.40 3.57
N HIS A 196 -0.77 -8.43 4.39
CA HIS A 196 -1.65 -7.38 4.88
C HIS A 196 -1.88 -6.28 3.82
N ASP A 197 -0.85 -5.97 3.02
CA ASP A 197 -0.89 -4.94 1.98
C ASP A 197 -1.89 -5.23 0.85
N ILE A 198 -2.10 -6.51 0.54
CA ILE A 198 -2.99 -6.92 -0.55
C ILE A 198 -4.45 -7.10 -0.15
N ARG A 199 -4.77 -6.98 1.15
CA ARG A 199 -6.15 -7.09 1.65
C ARG A 199 -7.01 -5.94 1.12
N MET A 200 -8.33 -6.12 1.15
CA MET A 200 -9.30 -5.09 0.75
C MET A 200 -9.05 -4.50 -0.67
N GLY A 201 -8.52 -5.29 -1.60
CA GLY A 201 -8.16 -4.81 -2.94
C GLY A 201 -6.87 -3.96 -2.96
N GLY A 202 -6.04 -4.08 -1.94
CA GLY A 202 -4.79 -3.35 -1.78
C GLY A 202 -3.72 -3.73 -2.79
N ALA A 203 -3.82 -4.90 -3.44
CA ALA A 203 -2.87 -5.32 -4.48
C ALA A 203 -2.83 -4.34 -5.66
N SER A 204 -4.00 -3.85 -6.12
CA SER A 204 -4.03 -2.86 -7.20
C SER A 204 -3.45 -1.52 -6.73
N ARG A 205 -3.77 -1.10 -5.50
CA ARG A 205 -3.26 0.15 -4.91
C ARG A 205 -1.75 0.12 -4.73
N TYR A 206 -1.21 -0.98 -4.25
CA TYR A 206 0.23 -1.20 -4.18
C TYR A 206 0.84 -1.02 -5.58
N MET A 207 0.27 -1.70 -6.59
CA MET A 207 0.80 -1.64 -7.95
C MET A 207 0.73 -0.23 -8.54
N ASP A 208 -0.38 0.48 -8.33
CA ASP A 208 -0.57 1.86 -8.81
C ASP A 208 0.42 2.85 -8.17
N GLN A 209 0.85 2.62 -6.92
CA GLN A 209 1.74 3.53 -6.18
C GLN A 209 3.22 3.16 -6.27
N PHE A 210 3.53 1.86 -6.30
CA PHE A 210 4.90 1.36 -6.13
C PHE A 210 5.41 0.55 -7.32
N GLY A 211 4.53 0.10 -8.22
CA GLY A 211 4.88 -0.70 -9.38
C GLY A 211 4.74 -2.22 -9.16
N PRO A 212 5.30 -3.05 -10.07
CA PRO A 212 5.15 -4.49 -10.01
C PRO A 212 5.73 -5.06 -8.70
N PRO A 213 5.10 -6.08 -8.11
CA PRO A 213 5.55 -6.67 -6.84
C PRO A 213 6.69 -7.67 -7.01
N THR A 214 7.00 -8.06 -8.26
CA THR A 214 8.11 -8.93 -8.65
C THR A 214 8.94 -8.23 -9.73
N TYR A 215 10.22 -8.00 -9.47
CA TYR A 215 11.16 -7.29 -10.34
C TYR A 215 12.60 -7.53 -9.86
N ALA A 216 13.59 -7.18 -10.67
CA ALA A 216 15.00 -7.31 -10.31
C ALA A 216 15.81 -6.12 -10.80
N PHE A 217 16.96 -5.89 -10.16
CA PHE A 217 17.89 -4.83 -10.52
C PHE A 217 19.28 -5.05 -9.95
N ASP A 218 20.28 -4.40 -10.53
CA ASP A 218 21.64 -4.40 -10.00
C ASP A 218 21.94 -3.16 -9.17
N ALA A 219 22.74 -3.33 -8.12
CA ALA A 219 23.21 -2.27 -7.24
C ALA A 219 24.65 -2.58 -6.77
N GLY A 220 25.64 -1.83 -7.27
CA GLY A 220 27.05 -2.06 -6.96
C GLY A 220 27.47 -3.51 -7.29
N PRO A 221 28.03 -4.28 -6.34
CA PRO A 221 28.43 -5.67 -6.56
C PRO A 221 27.26 -6.68 -6.53
N ALA A 222 26.02 -6.24 -6.27
CA ALA A 222 24.90 -7.12 -6.01
C ALA A 222 23.84 -7.10 -7.13
N HIS A 223 23.30 -8.27 -7.43
CA HIS A 223 22.04 -8.46 -8.12
C HIS A 223 20.93 -8.69 -7.11
N ILE A 224 19.86 -7.92 -7.20
CA ILE A 224 18.74 -7.91 -6.28
C ILE A 224 17.49 -8.40 -7.01
N THR A 225 16.93 -9.50 -6.52
CA THR A 225 15.65 -10.05 -6.97
C THR A 225 14.58 -9.78 -5.92
N VAL A 226 13.47 -9.16 -6.31
CA VAL A 226 12.29 -8.98 -5.46
C VAL A 226 11.22 -9.96 -5.93
N LEU A 227 10.78 -10.83 -5.03
CA LEU A 227 9.79 -11.89 -5.32
C LEU A 227 8.54 -11.71 -4.46
N ASP A 228 7.39 -11.59 -5.12
CA ASP A 228 6.09 -11.48 -4.45
C ASP A 228 5.66 -12.82 -3.85
N THR A 229 5.49 -12.84 -2.53
CA THR A 229 4.93 -13.96 -1.76
C THR A 229 3.70 -13.54 -0.95
N SER A 230 3.17 -12.32 -1.16
CA SER A 230 2.06 -11.74 -0.40
C SER A 230 0.78 -12.59 -0.40
N GLN A 231 0.60 -13.43 -1.43
CA GLN A 231 -0.56 -14.32 -1.58
C GLN A 231 -0.39 -15.67 -0.87
N ASP A 232 0.67 -15.85 -0.08
CA ASP A 232 1.03 -17.15 0.54
C ASP A 232 1.19 -18.29 -0.49
N ASN A 233 1.55 -17.91 -1.71
CA ASN A 233 1.84 -18.80 -2.81
C ASN A 233 2.67 -18.08 -3.87
N VAL A 234 3.34 -18.84 -4.73
CA VAL A 234 4.10 -18.31 -5.88
C VAL A 234 3.62 -19.06 -7.13
N SER A 235 3.28 -18.32 -8.18
CA SER A 235 2.79 -18.93 -9.42
C SER A 235 3.93 -19.60 -10.20
N GLU A 236 3.60 -20.53 -11.10
CA GLU A 236 4.60 -21.17 -11.95
C GLU A 236 5.30 -20.17 -12.89
N GLU A 237 4.59 -19.13 -13.33
CA GLU A 237 5.16 -18.04 -14.12
C GLU A 237 6.20 -17.25 -13.32
N ALA A 238 5.90 -16.93 -12.05
CA ALA A 238 6.84 -16.25 -11.16
C ALA A 238 8.06 -17.14 -10.83
N ILE A 239 7.86 -18.45 -10.67
CA ILE A 239 8.98 -19.38 -10.48
C ILE A 239 9.85 -19.45 -11.75
N ALA A 240 9.27 -19.56 -12.93
CA ALA A 240 10.03 -19.60 -14.18
C ALA A 240 10.80 -18.29 -14.42
N TRP A 241 10.18 -17.15 -14.10
CA TRP A 241 10.84 -15.84 -14.13
C TRP A 241 12.03 -15.78 -13.16
N LEU A 242 11.84 -16.23 -11.92
CA LEU A 242 12.89 -16.26 -10.89
C LEU A 242 14.08 -17.12 -11.31
N GLU A 243 13.81 -18.31 -11.89
CA GLU A 243 14.85 -19.20 -12.40
C GLU A 243 15.66 -18.54 -13.52
N HIS A 244 14.98 -17.82 -14.42
CA HIS A 244 15.62 -17.09 -15.52
C HIS A 244 16.49 -15.94 -14.98
N ASP A 245 15.91 -15.04 -14.18
CA ASP A 245 16.55 -13.88 -13.57
C ASP A 245 17.86 -14.24 -12.87
N LEU A 246 17.79 -15.18 -11.92
CA LEU A 246 18.95 -15.62 -11.15
C LEU A 246 20.01 -16.33 -12.01
N SER A 247 19.63 -16.96 -13.12
CA SER A 247 20.56 -17.66 -14.01
C SER A 247 21.35 -16.73 -14.94
N GLU A 248 20.81 -15.55 -15.26
CA GLU A 248 21.48 -14.56 -16.11
C GLU A 248 22.47 -13.70 -15.32
N SER A 249 22.28 -13.58 -14.00
CA SER A 249 23.15 -12.78 -13.16
C SER A 249 24.52 -13.41 -12.91
N VAL A 250 25.56 -12.59 -13.12
CA VAL A 250 26.97 -12.88 -12.82
C VAL A 250 27.53 -11.98 -11.71
N ALA A 251 26.65 -11.31 -10.95
CA ALA A 251 27.05 -10.44 -9.86
C ALA A 251 27.78 -11.20 -8.73
N ASP A 252 28.64 -10.50 -7.99
CA ASP A 252 29.39 -11.08 -6.88
C ASP A 252 28.46 -11.49 -5.72
N TRP A 253 27.34 -10.77 -5.57
CA TRP A 253 26.29 -11.07 -4.61
C TRP A 253 24.94 -11.26 -5.31
N LYS A 254 24.19 -12.28 -4.91
CA LYS A 254 22.78 -12.48 -5.30
C LYS A 254 21.89 -12.41 -4.07
N LEU A 255 21.04 -11.40 -4.02
CA LEU A 255 20.14 -11.13 -2.90
C LEU A 255 18.69 -11.33 -3.35
N VAL A 256 17.89 -12.00 -2.53
CA VAL A 256 16.45 -12.12 -2.74
C VAL A 256 15.71 -11.40 -1.62
N PHE A 257 14.75 -10.56 -1.96
CA PHE A 257 13.83 -9.94 -1.01
C PHE A 257 12.42 -10.46 -1.26
N THR A 258 11.76 -10.86 -0.19
CA THR A 258 10.37 -11.33 -0.22
C THR A 258 9.67 -10.98 1.09
N HIS A 259 8.36 -11.21 1.20
CA HIS A 259 7.64 -11.00 2.45
C HIS A 259 7.55 -12.28 3.29
N ILE A 260 6.85 -13.31 2.78
CA ILE A 260 6.64 -14.58 3.47
C ILE A 260 7.83 -15.51 3.19
N PRO A 261 8.61 -15.90 4.22
CA PRO A 261 9.76 -16.78 4.03
C PRO A 261 9.32 -18.21 3.70
N PRO A 262 10.19 -19.02 3.05
CA PRO A 262 9.88 -20.43 2.76
C PRO A 262 9.78 -21.30 4.02
N PHE A 263 10.20 -20.81 5.19
CA PHE A 263 10.07 -21.52 6.46
C PHE A 263 9.99 -20.54 7.63
N ASP A 264 9.43 -21.02 8.74
CA ASP A 264 9.49 -20.33 10.02
C ASP A 264 10.75 -20.79 10.78
N PRO A 265 11.64 -19.86 11.21
CA PRO A 265 12.85 -20.22 11.95
C PRO A 265 12.60 -20.54 13.43
N ARG A 266 11.41 -20.24 13.97
CA ARG A 266 11.10 -20.47 15.40
C ARG A 266 10.97 -21.97 15.70
N PRO A 267 11.32 -22.42 16.92
CA PRO A 267 11.07 -23.80 17.33
C PRO A 267 9.58 -24.15 17.20
N SER A 268 9.28 -25.18 16.38
CA SER A 268 7.90 -25.60 16.07
C SER A 268 7.02 -24.54 15.40
N GLY A 269 7.62 -23.50 14.80
CA GLY A 269 6.88 -22.49 14.04
C GLY A 269 6.33 -23.03 12.72
N ASP A 270 5.16 -22.53 12.33
CA ASP A 270 4.43 -22.90 11.11
C ASP A 270 3.94 -21.68 10.31
N HIS A 271 4.51 -20.49 10.55
CA HIS A 271 4.12 -19.24 9.88
C HIS A 271 5.01 -18.91 8.66
N GLY A 272 5.56 -19.91 7.96
CA GLY A 272 6.17 -19.69 6.64
C GLY A 272 5.15 -19.90 5.53
N LEU A 273 5.62 -19.93 4.27
CA LEU A 273 4.78 -20.31 3.13
C LEU A 273 4.01 -21.61 3.38
N ALA A 274 2.68 -21.57 3.28
CA ALA A 274 1.82 -22.71 3.62
C ALA A 274 2.04 -23.92 2.69
N ASN A 275 2.34 -23.68 1.41
CA ASN A 275 2.61 -24.76 0.46
C ASN A 275 4.05 -25.26 0.60
N ALA A 276 4.24 -26.33 1.37
CA ALA A 276 5.54 -26.96 1.61
C ALA A 276 6.27 -27.46 0.34
N THR A 277 5.57 -27.67 -0.79
CA THR A 277 6.21 -28.03 -2.06
C THR A 277 6.79 -26.79 -2.73
N THR A 278 6.02 -25.71 -2.81
CA THR A 278 6.51 -24.40 -3.30
C THR A 278 7.67 -23.91 -2.45
N ALA A 279 7.54 -23.96 -1.13
CA ALA A 279 8.58 -23.55 -0.18
C ALA A 279 9.91 -24.30 -0.40
N ARG A 280 9.86 -25.63 -0.51
CA ARG A 280 11.06 -26.44 -0.81
C ARG A 280 11.66 -26.10 -2.17
N ARG A 281 10.83 -25.97 -3.19
CA ARG A 281 11.29 -25.62 -4.54
C ARG A 281 11.99 -24.26 -4.56
N LEU A 282 11.49 -23.26 -3.83
CA LEU A 282 12.15 -21.96 -3.72
C LEU A 282 13.52 -22.08 -3.05
N MET A 283 13.62 -22.81 -1.93
CA MET A 283 14.92 -23.06 -1.29
C MET A 283 15.91 -23.78 -2.23
N ASP A 284 15.44 -24.76 -3.01
CA ASP A 284 16.27 -25.46 -4.00
C ASP A 284 16.73 -24.53 -5.13
N ILE A 285 15.86 -23.61 -5.59
CA ILE A 285 16.21 -22.59 -6.58
C ILE A 285 17.25 -21.62 -6.02
N PHE A 286 17.07 -21.14 -4.80
CA PHE A 286 18.01 -20.22 -4.17
C PHE A 286 19.39 -20.85 -4.00
N GLU A 287 19.47 -22.08 -3.50
CA GLU A 287 20.74 -22.80 -3.34
C GLU A 287 21.44 -23.02 -4.70
N ARG A 288 20.74 -23.60 -5.69
CA ARG A 288 21.37 -23.98 -6.96
C ARG A 288 21.77 -22.78 -7.82
N SER A 289 21.09 -21.64 -7.65
CA SER A 289 21.39 -20.40 -8.38
C SER A 289 22.47 -19.55 -7.71
N GLY A 290 22.97 -19.99 -6.53
CA GLY A 290 23.99 -19.28 -5.77
C GLY A 290 23.48 -18.00 -5.12
N VAL A 291 22.25 -18.00 -4.62
CA VAL A 291 21.74 -16.89 -3.80
C VAL A 291 22.49 -16.86 -2.47
N ASP A 292 23.05 -15.71 -2.12
CA ASP A 292 23.83 -15.56 -0.88
C ASP A 292 22.92 -15.28 0.31
N ILE A 293 21.95 -14.37 0.13
CA ILE A 293 21.09 -13.89 1.21
C ILE A 293 19.64 -13.72 0.75
N VAL A 294 18.71 -14.25 1.54
CA VAL A 294 17.27 -14.01 1.40
C VAL A 294 16.79 -13.17 2.58
N PHE A 295 16.22 -12.01 2.32
CA PHE A 295 15.58 -11.13 3.31
C PHE A 295 14.06 -11.29 3.28
N ALA A 296 13.45 -11.44 4.45
CA ALA A 296 12.01 -11.57 4.59
C ALA A 296 11.44 -10.92 5.87
N GLY A 297 10.14 -10.64 5.88
CA GLY A 297 9.39 -10.13 7.03
C GLY A 297 8.55 -11.22 7.70
N HIS A 298 7.28 -10.90 7.98
CA HIS A 298 6.17 -11.82 8.28
C HIS A 298 6.20 -12.55 9.64
N ILE A 299 7.38 -13.00 10.10
CA ILE A 299 7.51 -13.74 11.38
C ILE A 299 7.64 -12.81 12.59
N HIS A 300 7.64 -11.50 12.38
CA HIS A 300 7.66 -10.49 13.44
C HIS A 300 8.81 -10.65 14.46
N ILE A 301 9.98 -11.07 14.00
CA ILE A 301 11.22 -11.22 14.79
C ILE A 301 12.43 -10.79 13.98
N PHE A 302 13.57 -10.62 14.65
CA PHE A 302 14.88 -10.73 14.02
C PHE A 302 15.34 -12.18 14.06
N ASN A 303 15.73 -12.75 12.92
CA ASN A 303 16.41 -14.04 12.88
C ASN A 303 17.45 -14.07 11.77
N GLN A 304 18.58 -14.71 12.05
CA GLN A 304 19.56 -15.07 11.03
C GLN A 304 19.83 -16.57 11.11
N SER A 305 19.69 -17.26 9.98
CA SER A 305 20.00 -18.69 9.88
C SER A 305 20.60 -19.02 8.52
N VAL A 306 21.28 -20.16 8.41
CA VAL A 306 21.78 -20.68 7.13
C VAL A 306 21.10 -22.01 6.88
N ARG A 307 20.53 -22.18 5.68
CA ARG A 307 19.96 -23.44 5.20
C ARG A 307 20.36 -23.63 3.75
N ASN A 308 20.79 -24.83 3.39
CA ASN A 308 21.16 -25.15 2.00
C ASN A 308 22.18 -24.15 1.43
N SER A 309 23.18 -23.79 2.24
CA SER A 309 24.21 -22.78 1.93
C SER A 309 23.72 -21.34 1.71
N VAL A 310 22.41 -21.07 1.78
CA VAL A 310 21.80 -19.74 1.67
C VAL A 310 21.59 -19.16 3.06
N ARG A 311 21.95 -17.89 3.26
CA ARG A 311 21.66 -17.15 4.49
C ARG A 311 20.25 -16.57 4.42
N TYR A 312 19.44 -16.81 5.44
CA TYR A 312 18.11 -16.22 5.58
C TYR A 312 18.13 -15.20 6.72
N VAL A 313 17.63 -14.00 6.44
CA VAL A 313 17.48 -12.92 7.40
C VAL A 313 16.01 -12.56 7.49
N ILE A 314 15.40 -12.80 8.65
CA ILE A 314 14.04 -12.38 8.94
C ILE A 314 14.10 -11.08 9.74
N THR A 315 13.34 -10.06 9.32
CA THR A 315 13.38 -8.70 9.87
C THR A 315 11.98 -8.06 9.90
N GLY A 316 11.09 -8.61 10.71
CA GLY A 316 9.71 -8.09 10.88
C GLY A 316 9.51 -7.22 12.12
N GLY A 317 10.41 -6.29 12.37
CA GLY A 317 10.48 -5.57 13.66
C GLY A 317 10.11 -4.09 13.62
N SER A 318 9.54 -3.55 12.54
CA SER A 318 9.48 -2.09 12.38
C SER A 318 8.24 -1.40 12.93
N GLY A 319 7.25 -2.14 13.43
CA GLY A 319 6.08 -1.52 14.07
C GLY A 319 5.00 -2.47 14.58
N ALA A 320 4.78 -3.61 13.93
CA ALA A 320 3.78 -4.59 14.34
C ALA A 320 4.12 -5.25 15.70
N ASP A 321 3.12 -5.86 16.34
CA ASP A 321 3.34 -6.63 17.57
C ASP A 321 4.34 -7.77 17.32
N LEU A 322 5.40 -7.83 18.11
CA LEU A 322 6.45 -8.83 17.94
C LEU A 322 6.02 -10.21 18.41
N TYR A 323 6.36 -11.24 17.65
CA TYR A 323 6.22 -12.61 18.14
C TYR A 323 7.34 -12.93 19.12
N SER A 324 7.00 -13.64 20.19
CA SER A 324 7.98 -14.07 21.21
C SER A 324 8.75 -12.90 21.84
N ALA A 325 8.10 -11.76 22.09
CA ALA A 325 8.69 -10.63 22.82
C ALA A 325 9.24 -11.06 24.20
N ASP A 326 8.58 -12.03 24.83
CA ASP A 326 9.00 -12.71 26.06
C ASP A 326 10.30 -13.53 25.89
N GLN A 327 10.70 -13.83 24.66
CA GLN A 327 11.92 -14.55 24.29
C GLN A 327 13.00 -13.63 23.68
N GLY A 328 12.84 -12.31 23.81
CA GLY A 328 13.85 -11.32 23.43
C GLY A 328 13.73 -10.77 22.02
N ALA A 329 12.58 -10.94 21.35
CA ALA A 329 12.31 -10.19 20.12
C ALA A 329 12.27 -8.69 20.41
N THR A 330 12.91 -7.89 19.56
CA THR A 330 13.02 -6.43 19.71
C THR A 330 12.53 -5.71 18.46
N TYR A 331 12.05 -4.48 18.63
CA TYR A 331 11.79 -3.59 17.51
C TYR A 331 13.12 -3.19 16.88
N HIS A 332 13.22 -3.32 15.56
CA HIS A 332 14.47 -3.14 14.84
C HIS A 332 14.28 -2.86 13.34
N TYR A 333 15.33 -2.33 12.74
CA TYR A 333 15.68 -2.54 11.33
C TYR A 333 17.05 -3.21 11.27
N VAL A 334 17.52 -3.57 10.08
CA VAL A 334 18.82 -4.20 9.87
C VAL A 334 19.68 -3.32 8.99
N ASN A 335 20.89 -2.97 9.46
CA ASN A 335 21.94 -2.39 8.64
C ASN A 335 22.74 -3.52 7.99
N VAL A 336 22.85 -3.49 6.66
CA VAL A 336 23.60 -4.47 5.88
C VAL A 336 24.73 -3.76 5.16
N THR A 337 25.96 -4.27 5.30
CA THR A 337 27.12 -3.84 4.52
C THR A 337 27.76 -5.04 3.84
N LEU A 338 27.82 -4.98 2.50
CA LEU A 338 28.58 -5.89 1.66
C LEU A 338 29.90 -5.23 1.29
N SER A 339 31.01 -5.93 1.49
CA SER A 339 32.35 -5.45 1.09
C SER A 339 33.22 -6.63 0.66
N GLY A 340 33.61 -6.65 -0.62
CA GLY A 340 34.25 -7.83 -1.19
C GLY A 340 33.34 -9.06 -1.06
N LEU A 341 33.82 -10.11 -0.37
CA LEU A 341 33.08 -11.34 -0.09
C LEU A 341 32.51 -11.42 1.34
N ASP A 342 32.62 -10.33 2.11
CA ASP A 342 32.12 -10.26 3.48
C ASP A 342 30.77 -9.51 3.53
N ALA A 343 29.86 -10.02 4.36
CA ALA A 343 28.56 -9.39 4.64
C ALA A 343 28.37 -9.20 6.16
N ALA A 344 28.31 -7.95 6.59
CA ALA A 344 27.88 -7.54 7.93
C ALA A 344 26.35 -7.33 7.93
N ILE A 345 25.65 -7.90 8.90
CA ILE A 345 24.18 -7.85 9.03
C ILE A 345 23.88 -7.56 10.49
N GLU A 346 23.54 -6.32 10.81
CA GLU A 346 23.49 -5.81 12.17
C GLU A 346 22.08 -5.28 12.48
N PRO A 347 21.33 -5.89 13.43
CA PRO A 347 20.06 -5.33 13.85
C PRO A 347 20.30 -4.04 14.64
N VAL A 348 19.59 -2.98 14.28
CA VAL A 348 19.59 -1.69 14.96
C VAL A 348 18.25 -1.51 15.67
N SER A 349 18.29 -1.25 16.98
CA SER A 349 17.08 -1.13 17.79
C SER A 349 16.26 0.11 17.45
N LEU A 350 14.94 -0.06 17.41
CA LEU A 350 13.96 1.02 17.29
C LEU A 350 13.23 1.22 18.62
N GLN A 351 12.61 2.38 18.80
CA GLN A 351 11.71 2.56 19.94
C GLN A 351 10.46 1.67 19.79
N PRO A 352 9.99 1.06 20.88
CA PRO A 352 8.70 0.36 20.87
C PRO A 352 7.54 1.31 20.51
N PRO A 353 6.51 0.83 19.81
CA PRO A 353 5.31 1.61 19.53
C PRO A 353 4.68 2.17 20.80
N VAL A 354 4.52 3.49 20.83
CA VAL A 354 3.73 4.17 21.86
C VAL A 354 2.31 4.29 21.35
N ILE A 355 1.42 3.46 21.90
CA ILE A 355 -0.01 3.45 21.56
C ILE A 355 -0.78 4.00 22.75
N GLU A 356 -1.33 5.21 22.61
CA GLU A 356 -2.32 5.73 23.54
C GLU A 356 -3.62 4.91 23.35
N ARG A 357 -3.98 4.12 24.37
CA ARG A 357 -5.10 3.18 24.29
C ARG A 357 -6.31 3.64 25.11
N ASP A 358 -6.12 4.61 25.98
CA ASP A 358 -7.04 5.00 27.05
C ASP A 358 -7.92 6.21 26.71
N HIS A 359 -7.87 6.70 25.47
CA HIS A 359 -8.67 7.83 25.01
C HIS A 359 -9.28 7.56 23.63
N VAL A 360 -10.44 8.15 23.38
CA VAL A 360 -11.10 8.19 22.07
C VAL A 360 -11.61 9.61 21.79
N VAL A 361 -11.49 10.04 20.55
CA VAL A 361 -12.14 11.27 20.07
C VAL A 361 -13.49 10.92 19.46
N ILE A 362 -14.56 11.56 19.91
CA ILE A 362 -15.87 11.52 19.28
C ILE A 362 -16.08 12.85 18.54
N ARG A 363 -16.38 12.82 17.24
CA ARG A 363 -16.47 14.03 16.42
C ARG A 363 -17.74 14.07 15.57
N GLY A 364 -18.51 15.15 15.71
CA GLY A 364 -19.61 15.51 14.82
C GLY A 364 -19.18 16.56 13.79
N PHE A 365 -20.15 17.18 13.11
CA PHE A 365 -19.85 18.19 12.09
C PHE A 365 -19.32 19.53 12.65
N GLY A 366 -19.79 19.92 13.84
CA GLY A 366 -19.46 21.20 14.47
C GLY A 366 -18.60 21.11 15.72
N GLU A 367 -18.54 19.93 16.35
CA GLU A 367 -17.92 19.74 17.66
C GLU A 367 -17.20 18.39 17.78
N ALA A 368 -16.30 18.31 18.75
CA ALA A 368 -15.60 17.08 19.11
C ALA A 368 -15.37 17.03 20.62
N VAL A 369 -15.47 15.84 21.18
CA VAL A 369 -15.20 15.54 22.59
C VAL A 369 -14.12 14.47 22.65
N VAL A 370 -13.19 14.61 23.60
CA VAL A 370 -12.21 13.57 23.91
C VAL A 370 -12.66 12.91 25.21
N LEU A 371 -12.79 11.58 25.18
CA LEU A 371 -13.19 10.78 26.34
C LEU A 371 -12.06 9.83 26.71
N SER A 372 -11.70 9.83 27.98
CA SER A 372 -10.83 8.80 28.57
C SER A 372 -11.63 7.54 28.94
N VAL A 373 -10.94 6.44 29.22
CA VAL A 373 -11.58 5.23 29.77
C VAL A 373 -12.29 5.52 31.10
N GLU A 374 -11.78 6.44 31.92
CA GLU A 374 -12.46 6.83 33.16
C GLU A 374 -13.78 7.56 32.87
N ASP A 375 -13.81 8.46 31.87
CA ASP A 375 -15.06 9.11 31.44
C ASP A 375 -16.07 8.07 30.93
N LEU A 376 -15.62 7.10 30.12
CA LEU A 376 -16.49 6.03 29.59
C LEU A 376 -17.08 5.14 30.69
N LYS A 377 -16.36 4.93 31.80
CA LYS A 377 -16.84 4.14 32.96
C LYS A 377 -17.92 4.87 33.76
N GLU A 378 -17.97 6.20 33.70
CA GLU A 378 -19.01 6.99 34.35
C GLU A 378 -20.31 7.06 33.52
N MET A 379 -20.24 6.70 32.23
CA MET A 379 -21.40 6.61 31.34
C MET A 379 -22.21 5.32 31.55
N GLN A 380 -23.41 5.27 30.97
CA GLN A 380 -24.25 4.07 31.01
C GLN A 380 -23.66 2.97 30.11
N ALA A 381 -22.97 2.01 30.71
CA ALA A 381 -22.42 0.87 30.01
C ALA A 381 -23.45 -0.26 29.78
N VAL A 382 -23.26 -0.99 28.69
CA VAL A 382 -23.96 -2.24 28.36
C VAL A 382 -22.95 -3.37 28.36
N THR A 383 -23.36 -4.53 28.88
CA THR A 383 -22.54 -5.74 28.96
C THR A 383 -23.20 -6.90 28.24
N GLY A 384 -22.45 -7.64 27.44
CA GLY A 384 -22.95 -8.82 26.74
C GLY A 384 -21.85 -9.81 26.35
N LEU A 385 -22.20 -11.10 26.29
CA LEU A 385 -21.37 -12.11 25.66
C LEU A 385 -21.45 -11.93 24.14
N SER A 386 -20.32 -11.90 23.44
CA SER A 386 -20.32 -11.86 21.98
C SER A 386 -19.07 -12.50 21.38
N SER A 387 -19.08 -12.70 20.07
CA SER A 387 -18.01 -13.26 19.25
C SER A 387 -18.24 -12.88 17.77
N PHE A 388 -17.24 -13.07 16.91
CA PHE A 388 -17.37 -12.80 15.47
C PHE A 388 -16.71 -13.86 14.59
N GLN A 389 -17.17 -13.99 13.34
CA GLN A 389 -16.48 -14.78 12.31
C GLN A 389 -15.46 -13.95 11.52
N ASN A 390 -14.29 -14.52 11.22
CA ASN A 390 -13.37 -13.93 10.25
C ASN A 390 -13.74 -14.30 8.80
N GLN A 391 -13.00 -13.78 7.82
CA GLN A 391 -13.23 -14.06 6.38
C GLN A 391 -13.20 -15.55 6.00
N TYR A 392 -12.59 -16.40 6.83
CA TYR A 392 -12.51 -17.85 6.63
C TYR A 392 -13.58 -18.63 7.40
N GLY A 393 -14.55 -17.93 8.01
CA GLY A 393 -15.63 -18.54 8.80
C GLY A 393 -15.21 -19.02 10.20
N ASN A 394 -14.00 -18.72 10.65
CA ASN A 394 -13.54 -19.10 11.99
C ASN A 394 -14.04 -18.11 13.04
N TRP A 395 -14.58 -18.63 14.15
CA TRP A 395 -14.99 -17.83 15.31
C TRP A 395 -13.77 -17.31 16.09
N ARG A 396 -13.83 -16.03 16.46
CA ARG A 396 -12.81 -15.28 17.21
C ARG A 396 -13.48 -14.30 18.18
N GLY A 397 -12.70 -13.77 19.11
CA GLY A 397 -13.15 -12.71 20.04
C GLY A 397 -14.26 -13.14 20.99
N GLN A 398 -14.42 -14.44 21.27
CA GLN A 398 -15.45 -14.90 22.20
C GLN A 398 -15.17 -14.42 23.62
N GLY A 399 -16.11 -13.70 24.23
CA GLY A 399 -16.05 -13.30 25.63
C GLY A 399 -17.08 -12.24 25.97
N VAL A 400 -17.02 -11.75 27.21
CA VAL A 400 -17.95 -10.76 27.73
C VAL A 400 -17.38 -9.37 27.50
N TYR A 401 -18.09 -8.51 26.80
CA TYR A 401 -17.67 -7.13 26.55
C TYR A 401 -18.52 -6.17 27.38
N SER A 402 -17.90 -5.13 27.92
CA SER A 402 -18.62 -4.00 28.53
C SER A 402 -18.15 -2.69 27.92
N GLY A 403 -19.10 -1.83 27.57
CA GLY A 403 -18.82 -0.57 26.87
C GLY A 403 -20.03 0.34 26.76
N VAL A 404 -19.82 1.52 26.19
CA VAL A 404 -20.87 2.52 25.95
C VAL A 404 -21.44 2.32 24.55
N LYS A 405 -22.76 2.47 24.37
CA LYS A 405 -23.34 2.41 23.02
C LYS A 405 -22.79 3.53 22.16
N VAL A 406 -22.49 3.22 20.90
CA VAL A 406 -22.01 4.24 19.96
C VAL A 406 -23.08 5.30 19.71
N SER A 407 -24.37 4.93 19.72
CA SER A 407 -25.48 5.88 19.66
C SER A 407 -25.38 6.96 20.73
N ASP A 408 -25.09 6.57 21.97
CA ASP A 408 -25.06 7.44 23.14
C ASP A 408 -23.80 8.32 23.13
N LEU A 409 -22.69 7.80 22.60
CA LEU A 409 -21.48 8.58 22.36
C LEU A 409 -21.74 9.69 21.32
N LEU A 410 -22.45 9.38 20.25
CA LEU A 410 -22.75 10.36 19.20
C LEU A 410 -23.72 11.46 19.66
N GLU A 411 -24.56 11.21 20.65
CA GLU A 411 -25.43 12.26 21.25
C GLU A 411 -24.62 13.40 21.89
N LEU A 412 -23.35 13.15 22.24
CA LEU A 412 -22.43 14.19 22.72
C LEU A 412 -21.97 15.15 21.62
N VAL A 413 -22.23 14.83 20.35
CA VAL A 413 -21.76 15.55 19.16
C VAL A 413 -22.85 15.73 18.09
N ASP A 414 -24.07 16.05 18.51
CA ASP A 414 -25.28 16.25 17.69
C ASP A 414 -25.89 15.00 17.01
N GLY A 415 -25.32 13.81 17.21
CA GLY A 415 -25.80 12.56 16.61
C GLY A 415 -25.47 12.44 15.11
N MET A 416 -26.17 11.55 14.42
CA MET A 416 -26.07 11.39 12.95
C MET A 416 -27.44 11.13 12.32
N THR A 417 -27.57 11.32 11.01
CA THR A 417 -28.79 11.07 10.24
C THR A 417 -28.62 9.90 9.27
N THR A 418 -29.70 9.49 8.58
CA THR A 418 -29.67 8.40 7.59
C THR A 418 -28.78 8.69 6.38
N ASP A 419 -28.50 9.96 6.10
CA ASP A 419 -27.66 10.41 4.97
C ASP A 419 -26.17 10.48 5.34
N ASP A 420 -25.83 10.25 6.61
CA ASP A 420 -24.46 10.24 7.10
C ASP A 420 -23.90 8.82 7.20
N LEU A 421 -22.59 8.75 7.37
CA LEU A 421 -21.83 7.55 7.72
C LEU A 421 -21.12 7.77 9.03
N LEU A 422 -20.98 6.69 9.80
CA LEU A 422 -20.03 6.65 10.89
C LEU A 422 -18.69 6.16 10.35
N ARG A 423 -17.63 6.93 10.55
CA ARG A 423 -16.25 6.52 10.32
C ARG A 423 -15.58 6.21 11.66
N VAL A 424 -15.04 5.01 11.80
CA VAL A 424 -14.28 4.59 12.99
C VAL A 424 -12.84 4.33 12.56
N SER A 425 -11.89 4.98 13.21
CA SER A 425 -10.46 4.87 12.93
C SER A 425 -9.70 4.30 14.12
N ALA A 426 -8.82 3.36 13.82
CA ALA A 426 -7.88 2.77 14.76
C ALA A 426 -6.52 3.47 14.69
N PHE A 427 -5.72 3.27 15.75
CA PHE A 427 -4.36 3.79 15.84
C PHE A 427 -3.44 3.34 14.68
N ASP A 428 -3.60 2.10 14.20
CA ASP A 428 -2.82 1.54 13.09
C ASP A 428 -3.28 2.06 11.71
N GLY A 429 -4.18 3.05 11.68
CA GLY A 429 -4.73 3.62 10.46
C GLY A 429 -5.83 2.77 9.82
N PHE A 430 -6.25 1.66 10.43
CA PHE A 430 -7.45 0.95 10.00
C PHE A 430 -8.70 1.81 10.14
N GLU A 431 -9.46 1.91 9.05
CA GLU A 431 -10.72 2.63 9.00
C GLU A 431 -11.84 1.68 8.60
N GLN A 432 -12.96 1.76 9.31
CA GLN A 432 -14.21 1.13 8.89
C GLN A 432 -15.34 2.15 8.87
N ARG A 433 -16.17 2.07 7.84
CA ARG A 433 -17.39 2.88 7.71
C ARG A 433 -18.63 2.05 7.94
N PHE A 434 -19.59 2.67 8.62
CA PHE A 434 -20.86 2.07 8.99
C PHE A 434 -22.01 2.97 8.56
N SER A 435 -23.14 2.35 8.25
CA SER A 435 -24.37 3.09 7.97
C SER A 435 -25.05 3.53 9.25
N PHE A 436 -25.98 4.49 9.14
CA PHE A 436 -26.89 4.86 10.22
C PHE A 436 -27.53 3.65 10.91
N TRP A 437 -27.95 2.63 10.16
CA TRP A 437 -28.63 1.44 10.69
C TRP A 437 -27.72 0.49 11.48
N ASN A 438 -26.40 0.64 11.37
CA ASN A 438 -25.48 -0.08 12.25
C ASN A 438 -25.42 0.55 13.65
N VAL A 439 -25.55 1.89 13.72
CA VAL A 439 -25.51 2.64 14.98
C VAL A 439 -26.89 2.68 15.65
N TYR A 440 -27.95 2.90 14.86
CA TYR A 440 -29.34 2.93 15.28
C TYR A 440 -30.13 1.83 14.56
N PRO A 441 -29.94 0.55 14.92
CA PRO A 441 -30.62 -0.54 14.25
C PRO A 441 -32.13 -0.47 14.40
N ASN A 442 -32.82 -0.79 13.31
CA ASN A 442 -34.23 -1.17 13.38
C ASN A 442 -34.36 -2.58 13.99
N GLU A 443 -35.59 -3.01 14.27
CA GLU A 443 -35.84 -4.31 14.91
C GLU A 443 -35.21 -5.49 14.15
N SER A 444 -35.28 -5.51 12.81
CA SER A 444 -34.74 -6.63 12.02
C SER A 444 -33.22 -6.71 12.03
N TRP A 445 -32.52 -5.59 12.14
CA TRP A 445 -31.06 -5.58 12.30
C TRP A 445 -30.64 -5.82 13.74
N HIS A 446 -31.40 -5.29 14.71
CA HIS A 446 -31.09 -5.42 16.13
C HIS A 446 -31.13 -6.88 16.58
N ILE A 447 -32.08 -7.69 16.08
CA ILE A 447 -32.12 -9.12 16.42
C ILE A 447 -30.91 -9.92 15.92
N LEU A 448 -30.14 -9.39 14.94
CA LEU A 448 -28.96 -10.05 14.36
C LEU A 448 -27.65 -9.49 14.92
N GLN A 449 -27.46 -8.16 14.90
CA GLN A 449 -26.20 -7.54 15.35
C GLN A 449 -26.22 -7.07 16.80
N GLY A 450 -27.40 -6.81 17.35
CA GLY A 450 -27.59 -6.20 18.67
C GLY A 450 -27.15 -4.74 18.74
N ASP A 451 -26.67 -4.32 19.92
CA ASP A 451 -26.15 -2.98 20.15
C ASP A 451 -24.69 -2.88 19.64
N MET A 452 -24.37 -1.82 18.92
CA MET A 452 -22.98 -1.43 18.62
C MET A 452 -22.42 -0.65 19.82
N ILE A 453 -21.36 -1.16 20.43
CA ILE A 453 -20.70 -0.52 21.57
C ILE A 453 -19.23 -0.20 21.29
N LEU A 454 -18.72 0.82 21.95
CA LEU A 454 -17.29 1.00 22.19
C LEU A 454 -16.94 0.33 23.53
N ALA A 455 -16.40 -0.88 23.47
CA ALA A 455 -15.96 -1.64 24.62
C ALA A 455 -14.66 -1.08 25.20
N PHE A 456 -14.66 -0.83 26.51
CA PHE A 456 -13.47 -0.50 27.31
C PHE A 456 -13.03 -1.66 28.21
N GLN A 457 -13.82 -2.74 28.26
CA GLN A 457 -13.56 -3.93 29.05
C GLN A 457 -13.87 -5.20 28.25
N PHE A 458 -12.98 -6.18 28.36
CA PHE A 458 -13.16 -7.54 27.86
C PHE A 458 -12.90 -8.57 28.95
N ASN A 459 -13.90 -9.43 29.17
CA ASN A 459 -14.08 -10.25 30.36
C ASN A 459 -13.95 -9.37 31.62
N ASP A 460 -12.84 -9.50 32.34
CA ASP A 460 -12.54 -8.72 33.57
C ASP A 460 -11.33 -7.80 33.40
N THR A 461 -10.84 -7.62 32.17
CA THR A 461 -9.68 -6.78 31.87
C THR A 461 -10.13 -5.47 31.26
N ILE A 462 -9.74 -4.36 31.88
CA ILE A 462 -10.07 -3.00 31.46
C ILE A 462 -8.87 -2.38 30.75
N VAL A 463 -9.11 -1.56 29.73
CA VAL A 463 -8.07 -0.73 29.10
C VAL A 463 -7.40 0.17 30.17
N PRO A 464 -6.06 0.32 30.21
CA PRO A 464 -5.09 -0.12 29.20
C PRO A 464 -4.51 -1.52 29.42
N ALA A 465 -4.91 -2.26 30.47
CA ALA A 465 -4.45 -3.62 30.71
C ALA A 465 -4.95 -4.61 29.62
N TRP A 466 -6.09 -4.29 29.00
CA TRP A 466 -6.52 -4.98 27.79
C TRP A 466 -5.72 -4.47 26.58
N SER A 467 -4.79 -5.29 26.09
CA SER A 467 -3.80 -4.90 25.06
C SER A 467 -4.40 -4.56 23.69
N GLU A 468 -5.62 -4.98 23.40
CA GLU A 468 -6.34 -4.63 22.16
C GLU A 468 -7.04 -3.26 22.23
N GLY A 469 -6.92 -2.56 23.37
CA GLY A 469 -7.41 -1.18 23.55
C GLY A 469 -8.93 -1.06 23.52
N LEU A 470 -9.42 0.17 23.31
CA LEU A 470 -10.83 0.43 23.04
C LEU A 470 -11.25 -0.29 21.75
N ARG A 471 -12.40 -0.98 21.78
CA ARG A 471 -12.82 -1.84 20.67
C ARG A 471 -14.28 -1.61 20.29
N LEU A 472 -14.55 -1.48 19.00
CA LEU A 472 -15.89 -1.53 18.46
C LEU A 472 -16.41 -2.98 18.46
N VAL A 473 -17.58 -3.21 19.04
CA VAL A 473 -18.15 -4.55 19.24
C VAL A 473 -19.63 -4.55 18.87
N MET A 474 -20.07 -5.60 18.18
CA MET A 474 -21.49 -5.90 17.97
C MET A 474 -21.95 -6.88 19.05
N LEU A 475 -22.85 -6.48 19.94
CA LEU A 475 -23.41 -7.35 20.98
C LEU A 475 -24.60 -8.16 20.44
N ALA A 476 -24.31 -9.07 19.50
CA ALA A 476 -25.32 -9.95 18.90
C ALA A 476 -26.15 -10.67 19.98
N PRO A 477 -27.49 -10.68 19.93
CA PRO A 477 -28.32 -11.22 21.00
C PRO A 477 -28.09 -12.70 21.32
N ASP A 478 -27.64 -13.48 20.34
CA ASP A 478 -27.28 -14.90 20.50
C ASP A 478 -25.78 -15.11 20.88
N GLY A 479 -25.03 -14.01 21.01
CA GLY A 479 -23.60 -13.99 21.32
C GLY A 479 -22.68 -14.32 20.14
N ALA A 480 -23.20 -14.33 18.91
CA ALA A 480 -22.49 -14.85 17.75
C ALA A 480 -22.73 -13.99 16.49
N TYR A 481 -21.91 -12.96 16.27
CA TYR A 481 -22.00 -12.13 15.07
C TYR A 481 -21.33 -12.82 13.85
N SER A 482 -22.14 -13.55 13.07
CA SER A 482 -21.66 -14.34 11.93
C SER A 482 -21.42 -13.50 10.67
N ASN A 483 -20.78 -14.11 9.66
CA ASN A 483 -20.66 -13.50 8.33
C ASN A 483 -22.03 -13.29 7.67
N ASP A 484 -23.03 -14.15 7.95
CA ASP A 484 -24.39 -14.00 7.44
C ASP A 484 -25.14 -12.85 8.11
N ASP A 485 -24.96 -12.68 9.43
CA ASP A 485 -25.49 -11.53 10.17
C ASP A 485 -24.88 -10.25 9.60
N CYS A 486 -23.54 -10.21 9.49
CA CYS A 486 -22.83 -9.07 8.95
C CYS A 486 -23.25 -8.75 7.52
N MET A 487 -23.43 -9.75 6.66
CA MET A 487 -23.93 -9.55 5.30
C MET A 487 -25.32 -8.92 5.29
N THR A 488 -26.20 -9.39 6.17
CA THR A 488 -27.59 -8.93 6.28
C THR A 488 -27.68 -7.52 6.88
N THR A 489 -26.78 -7.18 7.80
CA THR A 489 -26.70 -5.88 8.49
C THR A 489 -25.66 -4.94 7.85
N SER A 490 -25.34 -5.13 6.57
CA SER A 490 -24.46 -4.24 5.81
C SER A 490 -25.20 -3.51 4.70
N ALA A 491 -25.10 -2.19 4.68
CA ALA A 491 -25.58 -1.39 3.55
C ALA A 491 -24.71 -1.63 2.29
N PRO A 492 -25.23 -1.38 1.07
CA PRO A 492 -24.46 -1.52 -0.16
C PRO A 492 -23.16 -0.70 -0.14
N GLY A 493 -22.04 -1.32 -0.52
CA GLY A 493 -20.73 -0.68 -0.53
C GLY A 493 -20.08 -0.49 0.85
N LEU A 494 -20.73 -0.94 1.93
CA LEU A 494 -20.23 -0.89 3.30
C LEU A 494 -20.19 -2.29 3.91
N GLY A 495 -19.52 -2.40 5.06
CA GLY A 495 -19.46 -3.61 5.85
C GLY A 495 -19.01 -4.83 5.05
N TYR A 496 -19.81 -5.90 5.10
CA TYR A 496 -19.56 -7.14 4.38
C TYR A 496 -19.43 -6.97 2.86
N ASN A 497 -20.15 -6.00 2.28
CA ASN A 497 -20.12 -5.73 0.85
C ASN A 497 -18.81 -5.06 0.40
N ALA A 498 -18.07 -4.45 1.33
CA ALA A 498 -16.73 -3.90 1.08
C ALA A 498 -15.65 -4.96 1.37
N TYR A 499 -15.82 -5.72 2.46
CA TYR A 499 -14.91 -6.80 2.83
C TYR A 499 -15.68 -7.92 3.56
N PRO A 500 -15.74 -9.14 3.01
CA PRO A 500 -16.64 -10.20 3.48
C PRO A 500 -16.12 -10.86 4.77
N SER A 501 -16.19 -10.13 5.87
CA SER A 501 -15.73 -10.56 7.19
C SER A 501 -16.47 -9.79 8.28
N ALA A 502 -17.23 -10.49 9.12
CA ALA A 502 -17.84 -9.91 10.31
C ALA A 502 -16.78 -9.30 11.25
N GLY A 503 -15.61 -9.95 11.35
CA GLY A 503 -14.48 -9.46 12.14
C GLY A 503 -13.90 -8.13 11.67
N ALA A 504 -14.06 -7.75 10.40
CA ALA A 504 -13.62 -6.44 9.94
C ALA A 504 -14.49 -5.29 10.48
N GLN A 505 -15.71 -5.61 10.96
CA GLN A 505 -16.57 -4.64 11.63
C GLN A 505 -16.15 -4.39 13.09
N TRP A 506 -15.25 -5.20 13.64
CA TRP A 506 -14.84 -5.14 15.05
C TRP A 506 -13.49 -4.44 15.20
N VAL A 507 -13.49 -3.13 14.96
CA VAL A 507 -12.30 -2.27 15.00
C VAL A 507 -11.65 -2.30 16.39
N ARG A 508 -10.36 -2.62 16.46
CA ARG A 508 -9.54 -2.60 17.70
C ARG A 508 -8.73 -1.31 17.80
N ASN A 509 -8.22 -0.99 18.99
CA ASN A 509 -7.44 0.22 19.25
C ASN A 509 -8.11 1.49 18.66
N VAL A 510 -9.41 1.64 18.87
CA VAL A 510 -10.21 2.76 18.35
C VAL A 510 -9.71 4.06 18.98
N VAL A 511 -9.35 5.03 18.13
CA VAL A 511 -8.88 6.37 18.56
C VAL A 511 -9.82 7.49 18.12
N LEU A 512 -10.64 7.25 17.11
CA LEU A 512 -11.58 8.24 16.57
C LEU A 512 -12.87 7.57 16.10
N ILE A 513 -14.00 8.14 16.52
CA ILE A 513 -15.34 7.85 15.99
C ILE A 513 -15.90 9.18 15.49
N GLU A 514 -16.21 9.27 14.20
CA GLU A 514 -16.69 10.52 13.64
C GLU A 514 -17.83 10.35 12.62
N VAL A 515 -18.70 11.34 12.59
CA VAL A 515 -19.79 11.44 11.63
C VAL A 515 -19.28 12.15 10.38
N VAL A 516 -19.48 11.53 9.21
CA VAL A 516 -19.10 12.08 7.91
C VAL A 516 -20.26 11.99 6.93
N HIS A 517 -20.30 12.87 5.94
CA HIS A 517 -21.25 12.72 4.84
C HIS A 517 -20.92 11.49 3.99
N ARG A 518 -21.96 10.88 3.40
CA ARG A 518 -21.87 9.70 2.53
C ARG A 518 -20.96 9.87 1.31
#